data_AF-A0A3M8DPY8-F1
#
_entry.id   AF-A0A3M8DPY8-F1
#
_cell.length_a   1.000
_cell.length_b   1.000
_cell.length_c   1.000
_cell.angle_alpha   90.00
_cell.angle_beta   90.00
_cell.angle_gamma   90.00
#
_symmetry.space_group_name_H-M   'P 1'
#
loop_
_entity.id
_entity.type
_entity.pdbx_description
1 polymer ?
#
loop_
_entity_poly.entity_id
_entity_poly.type
_entity_poly.pdbx_seq_one_letter_code
_entity_poly.pdbx_strand_id
1 'polypeptide(L)'
;MRNSNAPVSIYSRSRISDICEYAFRHQRTGEHLTYETLGKKIGRSARWVSDVINGRATPMREDAEDFVQACGNHYAIRMIKHLYGDAPPPTDPRLMASLTVSLNNLIKQCRDVIKEAEVVIEWERTRRPWQPVTQDDERILTHLGKQIEDLFQAGDDVHILMDERYGIDPAIHQHNWLVEARAHEIVVRDPRELMRRERQEILFTGGTLL
;
A
#
# COMPACT_ATOMS: atom_id res chain seq x y z
N MET A 1 -23.13 1.33 15.55
CA MET A 1 -21.79 0.94 16.08
C MET A 1 -20.82 2.04 15.69
N ARG A 2 -20.02 2.57 16.62
CA ARG A 2 -19.08 3.67 16.32
C ARG A 2 -17.87 3.04 15.62
N ASN A 3 -17.61 3.38 14.36
CA ASN A 3 -16.34 3.02 13.70
C ASN A 3 -15.20 3.60 14.54
N SER A 4 -14.49 2.76 15.28
CA SER A 4 -13.24 3.15 15.90
C SER A 4 -12.21 3.28 14.78
N ASN A 5 -11.94 4.51 14.34
CA ASN A 5 -10.94 4.83 13.31
C ASN A 5 -9.48 4.60 13.78
N ALA A 6 -9.26 3.74 14.78
CA ALA A 6 -7.91 3.36 15.17
C ALA A 6 -7.38 2.38 14.11
N PRO A 7 -6.26 2.69 13.43
CA PRO A 7 -5.66 1.76 12.49
C PRO A 7 -5.33 0.46 13.23
N VAL A 8 -5.85 -0.65 12.74
CA VAL A 8 -5.57 -1.98 13.28
C VAL A 8 -4.22 -2.41 12.73
N SER A 9 -3.19 -2.37 13.58
CA SER A 9 -1.88 -2.93 13.27
C SER A 9 -1.68 -4.25 14.00
N ILE A 10 -1.22 -5.28 13.28
CA ILE A 10 -0.80 -6.54 13.90
C ILE A 10 0.62 -6.47 14.48
N TYR A 11 1.34 -5.38 14.24
CA TYR A 11 2.70 -5.15 14.74
C TYR A 11 2.69 -4.12 15.88
N SER A 12 3.52 -4.33 16.90
CA SER A 12 3.78 -3.31 17.93
C SER A 12 4.94 -2.42 17.51
N ARG A 13 4.89 -1.12 17.86
CA ARG A 13 5.97 -0.16 17.54
C ARG A 13 7.34 -0.55 18.07
N SER A 14 7.40 -1.36 19.13
CA SER A 14 8.63 -1.95 19.65
C SER A 14 9.33 -2.91 18.68
N ARG A 15 8.64 -3.38 17.62
CA ARG A 15 9.18 -4.33 16.62
C ARG A 15 9.86 -3.66 15.44
N ILE A 16 9.94 -2.33 15.41
CA ILE A 16 10.52 -1.60 14.27
C ILE A 16 11.98 -2.01 14.01
N SER A 17 12.77 -2.24 15.06
CA SER A 17 14.15 -2.74 14.96
C SER A 17 14.20 -4.16 14.38
N ASP A 18 13.26 -5.04 14.75
CA ASP A 18 13.15 -6.40 14.19
C ASP A 18 12.85 -6.36 12.68
N ILE A 19 12.03 -5.39 12.24
CA ILE A 19 11.72 -5.18 10.82
C ILE A 19 12.97 -4.69 10.06
N CYS A 20 13.72 -3.73 10.63
CA CYS A 20 14.98 -3.26 10.05
C CYS A 20 16.04 -4.37 9.99
N GLU A 21 16.15 -5.18 11.03
CA GLU A 21 17.01 -6.36 11.04
C GLU A 21 16.61 -7.35 9.94
N TYR A 22 15.32 -7.65 9.82
CA TYR A 22 14.81 -8.53 8.77
C TYR A 22 15.19 -8.00 7.38
N ALA A 23 15.00 -6.70 7.13
CA ALA A 23 15.34 -6.06 5.87
C ALA A 23 16.84 -6.15 5.55
N PHE A 24 17.70 -5.93 6.55
CA PHE A 24 19.16 -6.01 6.37
C PHE A 24 19.63 -7.44 6.05
N ARG A 25 19.09 -8.43 6.75
CA ARG A 25 19.42 -9.86 6.54
C ARG A 25 18.93 -10.37 5.19
N HIS A 26 17.80 -9.86 4.70
CA HIS A 26 17.17 -10.23 3.43
C HIS A 26 17.25 -9.08 2.43
N GLN A 27 18.36 -8.36 2.42
CA GLN A 27 18.58 -7.27 1.48
C GLN A 27 18.54 -7.78 0.03
N ARG A 28 17.92 -6.99 -0.85
CA ARG A 28 17.75 -7.30 -2.28
C ARG A 28 18.49 -6.30 -3.16
N THR A 29 19.55 -5.72 -2.63
CA THR A 29 20.47 -4.91 -3.41
C THR A 29 21.39 -5.83 -4.21
N GLY A 30 21.68 -5.49 -5.46
CA GLY A 30 22.63 -6.23 -6.30
C GLY A 30 24.06 -6.29 -5.72
N GLU A 31 24.33 -5.53 -4.65
CA GLU A 31 25.55 -5.53 -3.85
C GLU A 31 25.21 -5.80 -2.38
N HIS A 32 26.09 -6.48 -1.65
CA HIS A 32 25.91 -6.69 -0.21
C HIS A 32 26.23 -5.40 0.56
N LEU A 33 25.19 -4.75 1.11
CA LEU A 33 25.33 -3.60 1.99
C LEU A 33 26.00 -4.00 3.30
N THR A 34 26.97 -3.18 3.70
CA THR A 34 27.57 -3.21 5.02
C THR A 34 26.90 -2.14 5.90
N TYR A 35 27.17 -2.16 7.20
CA TYR A 35 26.69 -1.09 8.09
C TYR A 35 27.17 0.30 7.66
N GLU A 36 28.38 0.39 7.10
CA GLU A 36 28.95 1.64 6.61
C GLU A 36 28.25 2.13 5.34
N THR A 37 28.03 1.25 4.35
CA THR A 37 27.40 1.66 3.10
C THR A 37 25.92 1.98 3.29
N LEU A 38 25.20 1.19 4.09
CA LEU A 38 23.82 1.47 4.46
C LEU A 38 23.72 2.79 5.23
N GLY A 39 24.54 2.97 6.27
CA GLY A 39 24.55 4.22 7.05
C GLY A 39 24.77 5.44 6.16
N LYS A 40 25.74 5.37 5.25
CA LYS A 40 26.00 6.44 4.29
C LYS A 40 24.80 6.73 3.38
N LYS A 41 24.09 5.70 2.90
CA LYS A 41 22.90 5.86 2.04
C LYS A 41 21.76 6.61 2.74
N ILE A 42 21.56 6.36 4.02
CA ILE A 42 20.46 6.93 4.81
C ILE A 42 20.90 8.14 5.66
N GLY A 43 22.12 8.65 5.48
CA GLY A 43 22.64 9.79 6.26
C GLY A 43 22.88 9.50 7.75
N ARG A 44 23.13 8.24 8.12
CA ARG A 44 23.40 7.78 9.50
C ARG A 44 24.80 7.17 9.64
N SER A 45 25.24 6.96 10.88
CA SER A 45 26.54 6.30 11.14
C SER A 45 26.41 4.78 11.10
N ALA A 46 27.50 4.08 10.75
CA ALA A 46 27.54 2.61 10.80
C ALA A 46 27.22 2.05 12.20
N ARG A 47 27.63 2.78 13.25
CA ARG A 47 27.29 2.45 14.64
C ARG A 47 25.79 2.52 14.88
N TRP A 48 25.13 3.58 14.41
CA TRP A 48 23.68 3.71 14.53
C TRP A 48 22.95 2.55 13.83
N VAL A 49 23.39 2.19 12.61
CA VAL A 49 22.84 1.04 11.88
C VAL A 49 22.98 -0.25 12.70
N SER A 50 24.16 -0.49 13.26
CA SER A 50 24.40 -1.64 14.14
C SER A 50 23.51 -1.60 15.38
N ASP A 51 23.36 -0.44 16.03
CA ASP A 51 22.53 -0.30 17.22
C ASP A 51 21.04 -0.53 16.92
N VAL A 52 20.54 -0.10 15.75
CA VAL A 52 19.19 -0.40 15.29
C VAL A 52 18.98 -1.90 15.06
N ILE A 53 19.87 -2.55 14.31
CA ILE A 53 19.77 -3.98 14.01
C ILE A 53 19.81 -4.83 15.28
N ASN A 54 20.59 -4.42 16.27
CA ASN A 54 20.70 -5.13 17.54
C ASN A 54 19.65 -4.73 18.59
N GLY A 55 18.65 -3.93 18.21
CA GLY A 55 17.58 -3.47 19.12
C GLY A 55 18.06 -2.53 20.24
N ARG A 56 19.26 -1.96 20.14
CA ARG A 56 19.80 -0.97 21.08
C ARG A 56 19.36 0.45 20.78
N ALA A 57 18.89 0.71 19.55
CA ALA A 57 18.29 1.96 19.14
C ALA A 57 16.97 1.70 18.40
N THR A 58 15.97 2.54 18.66
CA THR A 58 14.69 2.52 17.94
C THR A 58 14.70 3.66 16.92
N PRO A 59 14.72 3.37 15.61
CA PRO A 59 14.66 4.41 14.58
C PRO A 59 13.33 5.16 14.62
N MET A 60 13.33 6.41 14.18
CA MET A 60 12.09 7.13 13.87
C MET A 60 11.45 6.56 12.61
N ARG A 61 10.18 6.89 12.36
CA ARG A 61 9.42 6.42 11.18
C ARG A 61 10.19 6.65 9.87
N GLU A 62 10.60 7.89 9.62
CA GLU A 62 11.30 8.30 8.40
C GLU A 62 12.61 7.53 8.23
N ASP A 63 13.42 7.45 9.31
CA ASP A 63 14.67 6.66 9.31
C ASP A 63 14.43 5.17 9.01
N ALA A 64 13.34 4.60 9.54
CA ALA A 64 13.01 3.20 9.32
C ALA A 64 12.53 2.95 7.88
N GLU A 65 11.73 3.84 7.31
CA GLU A 65 11.31 3.82 5.91
C GLU A 65 12.53 3.90 4.97
N ASP A 66 13.42 4.86 5.19
CA ASP A 66 14.66 5.01 4.43
C ASP A 66 15.57 3.79 4.57
N PHE A 67 15.65 3.20 5.77
CA PHE A 67 16.42 1.98 6.02
C PHE A 67 15.91 0.80 5.18
N VAL A 68 14.61 0.48 5.27
CA VAL A 68 14.05 -0.67 4.56
C VAL A 68 14.04 -0.45 3.04
N GLN A 69 13.86 0.80 2.59
CA GLN A 69 13.98 1.19 1.19
C GLN A 69 15.41 1.01 0.67
N ALA A 70 16.42 1.43 1.43
CA ALA A 70 17.82 1.29 1.05
C ALA A 70 18.24 -0.19 0.94
N CYS A 71 17.65 -1.08 1.73
CA CYS A 71 17.83 -2.52 1.65
C CYS A 71 17.10 -3.18 0.47
N GLY A 72 16.21 -2.45 -0.24
CA GLY A 72 15.41 -2.98 -1.35
C GLY A 72 14.41 -4.08 -0.95
N ASN A 73 14.06 -4.20 0.33
CA ASN A 73 13.20 -5.29 0.79
C ASN A 73 11.73 -4.84 0.83
N HIS A 74 10.97 -5.21 -0.20
CA HIS A 74 9.56 -4.84 -0.34
C HIS A 74 8.65 -5.39 0.77
N TYR A 75 8.93 -6.56 1.33
CA TYR A 75 8.19 -7.07 2.48
C TYR A 75 8.38 -6.17 3.70
N ALA A 76 9.61 -5.79 4.01
CA ALA A 76 9.93 -4.91 5.13
C ALA A 76 9.34 -3.51 4.94
N ILE A 77 9.36 -2.97 3.71
CA ILE A 77 8.66 -1.73 3.36
C ILE A 77 7.17 -1.82 3.73
N ARG A 78 6.49 -2.91 3.35
CA ARG A 78 5.08 -3.13 3.73
C ARG A 78 4.89 -3.31 5.23
N MET A 79 5.80 -3.99 5.93
CA MET A 79 5.73 -4.12 7.38
C MET A 79 5.79 -2.76 8.08
N ILE A 80 6.69 -1.87 7.64
CA ILE A 80 6.80 -0.49 8.17
C ILE A 80 5.52 0.29 7.87
N LYS A 81 5.03 0.28 6.63
CA LYS A 81 3.77 0.97 6.28
C LYS A 81 2.59 0.45 7.11
N HIS A 82 2.49 -0.87 7.32
CA HIS A 82 1.45 -1.45 8.15
C HIS A 82 1.57 -1.09 9.64
N LEU A 83 2.80 -0.95 10.15
CA LEU A 83 3.04 -0.50 11.52
C LEU A 83 2.43 0.90 11.78
N TYR A 84 2.38 1.75 10.75
CA TYR A 84 1.84 3.10 10.83
C TYR A 84 0.43 3.26 10.25
N GLY A 85 -0.15 2.19 9.70
CA GLY A 85 -1.52 2.18 9.17
C GLY A 85 -1.63 2.69 7.73
N ASP A 86 -0.53 2.80 6.98
CA ASP A 86 -0.54 3.30 5.60
C ASP A 86 -0.77 2.18 4.57
N ALA A 87 -0.64 0.91 4.98
CA ALA A 87 -0.83 -0.24 4.11
C ALA A 87 -1.29 -1.48 4.91
N PRO A 88 -1.91 -2.48 4.25
CA PRO A 88 -2.10 -3.80 4.85
C PRO A 88 -0.75 -4.49 5.14
N PRO A 89 -0.71 -5.49 6.04
CA PRO A 89 0.50 -6.26 6.29
C PRO A 89 0.89 -7.05 5.03
N PRO A 90 2.18 -7.41 4.87
CA PRO A 90 2.57 -8.31 3.78
C PRO A 90 1.86 -9.66 3.88
N THR A 91 1.53 -10.24 2.72
CA THR A 91 1.05 -11.63 2.61
C THR A 91 2.13 -12.60 3.09
N ASP A 92 1.70 -13.71 3.71
CA ASP A 92 2.62 -14.79 4.12
C ASP A 92 3.36 -15.32 2.87
N PRO A 93 4.70 -15.26 2.83
CA PRO A 93 5.50 -15.73 1.69
C PRO A 93 5.23 -17.19 1.31
N ARG A 94 4.76 -18.03 2.25
CA ARG A 94 4.39 -19.43 1.99
C ARG A 94 3.20 -19.55 1.04
N LEU A 95 2.32 -18.56 1.03
CA LEU A 95 1.17 -18.48 0.11
C LEU A 95 1.58 -17.92 -1.27
N MET A 96 2.74 -17.27 -1.34
CA MET A 96 3.35 -16.69 -2.56
C MET A 96 4.39 -17.62 -3.19
N ALA A 97 4.10 -18.93 -3.20
CA ALA A 97 5.06 -19.97 -3.59
C ALA A 97 5.57 -19.85 -5.04
N SER A 98 4.79 -19.26 -5.96
CA SER A 98 5.20 -18.97 -7.34
C SER A 98 4.44 -17.79 -7.94
N LEU A 99 5.03 -17.14 -8.95
CA LEU A 99 4.37 -16.07 -9.69
C LEU A 99 3.05 -16.56 -10.32
N THR A 100 3.02 -17.78 -10.84
CA THR A 100 1.81 -18.40 -11.38
C THR A 100 0.68 -18.49 -10.35
N VAL A 101 0.99 -18.88 -9.11
CA VAL A 101 0.01 -18.95 -8.03
C VAL A 101 -0.51 -17.55 -7.68
N SER A 102 0.38 -16.56 -7.53
CA SER A 102 -0.04 -15.18 -7.25
C SER A 102 -0.86 -14.55 -8.38
N LEU A 103 -0.53 -14.84 -9.64
CA LEU A 103 -1.33 -14.41 -10.79
C LEU A 103 -2.72 -15.07 -10.81
N ASN A 104 -2.82 -16.36 -10.48
CA ASN A 104 -4.12 -17.02 -10.34
C ASN A 104 -4.95 -16.41 -9.20
N ASN A 105 -4.32 -16.06 -8.07
CA ASN A 105 -4.98 -15.34 -6.99
C ASN A 105 -5.46 -13.97 -7.46
N LEU A 106 -4.61 -13.19 -8.13
CA LEU A 106 -4.98 -11.89 -8.71
C LEU A 106 -6.18 -12.01 -9.66
N ILE A 107 -6.18 -12.99 -10.57
CA ILE A 107 -7.30 -13.24 -11.48
C ILE A 107 -8.59 -13.53 -10.70
N LYS A 108 -8.51 -14.35 -9.64
CA LYS A 108 -9.65 -14.62 -8.77
C LYS A 108 -10.14 -13.32 -8.11
N GLN A 109 -9.26 -12.51 -7.53
CA GLN A 109 -9.65 -11.25 -6.88
C GLN A 109 -10.26 -10.26 -7.87
N CYS A 110 -9.75 -10.17 -9.11
CA CYS A 110 -10.37 -9.38 -10.17
C CYS A 110 -11.81 -9.84 -10.45
N ARG A 111 -12.06 -11.15 -10.54
CA ARG A 111 -13.41 -11.69 -10.76
C ARG A 111 -14.34 -11.40 -9.58
N ASP A 112 -13.85 -11.54 -8.36
CA ASP A 112 -14.62 -11.27 -7.15
C ASP A 112 -14.99 -9.78 -7.08
N VAL A 113 -14.05 -8.87 -7.36
CA VAL A 113 -14.32 -7.41 -7.44
C VAL A 113 -15.30 -7.06 -8.55
N ILE A 114 -15.14 -7.62 -9.76
CA ILE A 114 -16.08 -7.36 -10.87
C ILE A 114 -17.50 -7.74 -10.47
N LYS A 115 -17.67 -8.95 -9.90
CA LYS A 115 -18.97 -9.44 -9.46
C LYS A 115 -19.60 -8.52 -8.41
N GLU A 116 -18.85 -8.10 -7.39
CA GLU A 116 -19.39 -7.23 -6.34
C GLU A 116 -19.62 -5.80 -6.85
N ALA A 117 -18.82 -5.32 -7.81
CA ALA A 117 -19.06 -4.03 -8.46
C ALA A 117 -20.38 -4.05 -9.26
N GLU A 118 -20.69 -5.15 -9.96
CA GLU A 118 -21.98 -5.31 -10.66
C GLU A 118 -23.16 -5.25 -9.68
N VAL A 119 -23.03 -5.86 -8.49
CA VAL A 119 -24.05 -5.77 -7.43
C VAL A 119 -24.23 -4.32 -6.96
N VAL A 120 -23.13 -3.59 -6.74
CA VAL A 120 -23.19 -2.19 -6.31
C VAL A 120 -23.76 -1.28 -7.40
N ILE A 121 -23.47 -1.53 -8.68
CA ILE A 121 -24.05 -0.80 -9.80
C ILE A 121 -25.58 -0.97 -9.83
N GLU A 122 -26.08 -2.19 -9.66
CA GLU A 122 -27.52 -2.44 -9.66
C GLU A 122 -28.20 -1.84 -8.42
N TRP A 123 -27.54 -1.92 -7.27
CA TRP A 123 -27.98 -1.24 -6.06
C TRP A 123 -28.07 0.28 -6.25
N GLU A 124 -27.05 0.93 -6.80
CA GLU A 124 -27.07 2.37 -7.12
C GLU A 124 -28.19 2.74 -8.09
N ARG A 125 -28.48 1.90 -9.10
CA ARG A 125 -29.56 2.14 -10.08
C ARG A 125 -30.96 2.13 -9.47
N THR A 126 -31.19 1.25 -8.49
CA THR A 126 -32.50 1.09 -7.86
C THR A 126 -32.70 2.05 -6.70
N ARG A 127 -31.62 2.64 -6.18
CA ARG A 127 -31.64 3.57 -5.06
C ARG A 127 -32.03 4.99 -5.49
N ARG A 128 -32.88 5.64 -4.69
CA ARG A 128 -33.17 7.08 -4.87
C ARG A 128 -32.10 7.92 -4.18
N PRO A 129 -31.62 9.03 -4.77
CA PRO A 129 -30.52 9.84 -4.22
C PRO A 129 -30.75 10.36 -2.79
N TRP A 130 -32.00 10.63 -2.41
CA TRP A 130 -32.38 11.14 -1.09
C TRP A 130 -32.68 10.04 -0.06
N GLN A 131 -32.61 8.76 -0.44
CA GLN A 131 -32.84 7.65 0.47
C GLN A 131 -31.62 7.44 1.39
N PRO A 132 -31.80 7.40 2.71
CA PRO A 132 -30.69 7.14 3.63
C PRO A 132 -30.10 5.75 3.40
N VAL A 133 -28.81 5.60 3.66
CA VAL A 133 -28.12 4.31 3.62
C VAL A 133 -28.67 3.44 4.75
N THR A 134 -29.17 2.26 4.41
CA THR A 134 -29.63 1.25 5.37
C THR A 134 -28.46 0.38 5.84
N GLN A 135 -28.67 -0.43 6.88
CA GLN A 135 -27.63 -1.37 7.33
C GLN A 135 -27.27 -2.41 6.26
N ASP A 136 -28.22 -2.83 5.42
CA ASP A 136 -27.94 -3.75 4.33
C ASP A 136 -27.12 -3.09 3.22
N ASP A 137 -27.39 -1.81 2.93
CA ASP A 137 -26.60 -1.00 2.00
C ASP A 137 -25.15 -0.85 2.51
N GLU A 138 -24.96 -0.55 3.80
CA GLU A 138 -23.64 -0.48 4.42
C GLU A 138 -22.89 -1.81 4.27
N ARG A 139 -23.57 -2.95 4.40
CA ARG A 139 -22.95 -4.27 4.23
C ARG A 139 -22.52 -4.53 2.80
N ILE A 140 -23.34 -4.16 1.81
CA ILE A 140 -23.00 -4.29 0.39
C ILE A 140 -21.75 -3.47 0.07
N LEU A 141 -21.74 -2.19 0.47
CA LEU A 141 -20.61 -1.28 0.25
C LEU A 141 -19.34 -1.74 0.98
N THR A 142 -19.48 -2.18 2.23
CA THR A 142 -18.37 -2.72 3.02
C THR A 142 -17.80 -3.98 2.37
N HIS A 143 -18.65 -4.85 1.81
CA HIS A 143 -18.20 -6.06 1.14
C HIS A 143 -17.41 -5.74 -0.14
N LEU A 144 -17.91 -4.81 -0.97
CA LEU A 144 -17.15 -4.32 -2.13
C LEU A 144 -15.81 -3.72 -1.71
N GLY A 145 -15.80 -2.85 -0.69
CA GLY A 145 -14.58 -2.26 -0.15
C GLY A 145 -13.55 -3.32 0.25
N LYS A 146 -13.98 -4.38 0.93
CA LYS A 146 -13.11 -5.52 1.28
C LYS A 146 -12.54 -6.24 0.05
N GLN A 147 -13.31 -6.43 -1.02
CA GLN A 147 -12.78 -7.06 -2.24
C GLN A 147 -11.77 -6.16 -2.97
N ILE A 148 -11.96 -4.83 -2.92
CA ILE A 148 -11.00 -3.87 -3.45
C ILE A 148 -9.67 -3.96 -2.69
N GLU A 149 -9.71 -4.06 -1.35
CA GLU A 149 -8.49 -4.26 -0.55
C GLU A 149 -7.79 -5.59 -0.87
N ASP A 150 -8.54 -6.69 -1.04
CA ASP A 150 -7.99 -7.98 -1.48
C ASP A 150 -7.30 -7.87 -2.87
N LEU A 151 -7.87 -7.09 -3.78
CA LEU A 151 -7.30 -6.85 -5.10
C LEU A 151 -5.98 -6.07 -5.01
N PHE A 152 -5.92 -5.00 -4.21
CA PHE A 152 -4.68 -4.26 -3.98
C PHE A 152 -3.61 -5.14 -3.35
N GLN A 153 -3.97 -5.97 -2.38
CA GLN A 153 -3.04 -6.93 -1.78
C GLN A 153 -2.50 -7.92 -2.81
N ALA A 154 -3.36 -8.51 -3.65
CA ALA A 154 -2.95 -9.46 -4.68
C ALA A 154 -2.09 -8.82 -5.78
N GLY A 155 -2.35 -7.56 -6.14
CA GLY A 155 -1.53 -6.80 -7.09
C GLY A 155 -0.12 -6.57 -6.57
N ASP A 156 0.01 -6.12 -5.32
CA ASP A 156 1.30 -5.94 -4.66
C ASP A 156 2.08 -7.26 -4.55
N ASP A 157 1.42 -8.38 -4.23
CA ASP A 157 2.06 -9.69 -4.14
C ASP A 157 2.69 -10.12 -5.47
N VAL A 158 2.04 -9.79 -6.59
CA VAL A 158 2.58 -10.02 -7.93
C VAL A 158 3.80 -9.13 -8.19
N HIS A 159 3.74 -7.85 -7.84
CA HIS A 159 4.87 -6.93 -7.97
C HIS A 159 6.08 -7.38 -7.16
N ILE A 160 5.86 -7.79 -5.91
CA ILE A 160 6.91 -8.35 -5.06
C ILE A 160 7.54 -9.56 -5.75
N LEU A 161 6.76 -10.53 -6.23
CA LEU A 161 7.34 -11.71 -6.89
C LEU A 161 8.03 -11.42 -8.23
N MET A 162 7.60 -10.39 -8.96
CA MET A 162 8.29 -9.93 -10.18
C MET A 162 9.69 -9.42 -9.86
N ASP A 163 9.83 -8.60 -8.82
CA ASP A 163 11.14 -8.25 -8.30
C ASP A 163 11.88 -9.49 -7.81
N GLU A 164 11.19 -10.34 -7.03
CA GLU A 164 11.87 -11.39 -6.30
C GLU A 164 12.59 -12.39 -7.19
N ARG A 165 11.98 -12.68 -8.33
CA ARG A 165 12.40 -13.73 -9.26
C ARG A 165 13.07 -13.19 -10.51
N TYR A 166 12.74 -11.97 -10.93
CA TYR A 166 13.17 -11.43 -12.21
C TYR A 166 13.92 -10.10 -12.08
N GLY A 167 14.07 -9.55 -10.87
CA GLY A 167 14.79 -8.29 -10.62
C GLY A 167 14.09 -7.07 -11.25
N ILE A 168 12.77 -7.17 -11.46
CA ILE A 168 11.97 -6.07 -12.00
C ILE A 168 11.44 -5.24 -10.82
N ASP A 169 12.10 -4.13 -10.56
CA ASP A 169 11.76 -3.21 -9.47
C ASP A 169 10.33 -2.64 -9.65
N PRO A 170 9.42 -2.80 -8.67
CA PRO A 170 8.08 -2.23 -8.69
C PRO A 170 8.07 -0.70 -8.85
N ALA A 171 9.13 0.00 -8.45
CA ALA A 171 9.25 1.44 -8.66
C ALA A 171 9.25 1.83 -10.14
N ILE A 172 9.79 0.95 -11.01
CA ILE A 172 9.76 1.16 -12.48
C ILE A 172 8.32 1.08 -12.98
N HIS A 173 7.54 0.10 -12.52
CA HIS A 173 6.13 -0.02 -12.89
C HIS A 173 5.32 1.19 -12.44
N GLN A 174 5.53 1.65 -11.20
CA GLN A 174 4.86 2.82 -10.67
C GLN A 174 5.23 4.09 -11.44
N HIS A 175 6.51 4.26 -11.81
CA HIS A 175 6.95 5.37 -12.64
C HIS A 175 6.26 5.37 -14.01
N ASN A 176 6.25 4.23 -14.70
CA ASN A 176 5.60 4.08 -16.01
C ASN A 176 4.10 4.36 -15.92
N TRP A 177 3.43 3.81 -14.90
CA TRP A 177 2.01 4.09 -14.64
C TRP A 177 1.75 5.58 -14.40
N LEU A 178 2.58 6.27 -13.61
CA LEU A 178 2.44 7.71 -13.36
C LEU A 178 2.59 8.53 -14.65
N VAL A 179 3.53 8.15 -15.53
CA VAL A 179 3.72 8.82 -16.83
C VAL A 179 2.50 8.66 -17.72
N GLU A 180 1.95 7.45 -17.81
CA GLU A 180 0.74 7.15 -18.59
C GLU A 180 -0.51 7.81 -18.00
N ALA A 181 -0.73 7.67 -16.69
CA ALA A 181 -1.86 8.29 -15.98
C ALA A 181 -1.87 9.81 -16.15
N ARG A 182 -0.68 10.42 -16.18
CA ARG A 182 -0.49 11.84 -16.44
C ARG A 182 -0.81 12.24 -17.89
N ALA A 183 -0.58 11.34 -18.85
CA ALA A 183 -0.90 11.56 -20.27
C ALA A 183 -2.41 11.39 -20.54
N HIS A 184 -3.06 10.48 -19.81
CA HIS A 184 -4.50 10.21 -19.89
C HIS A 184 -5.36 11.09 -18.96
N GLU A 185 -4.76 12.08 -18.30
CA GLU A 185 -5.44 12.99 -17.36
C GLU A 185 -6.17 12.28 -16.20
N ILE A 186 -5.74 11.07 -15.85
CA ILE A 186 -6.23 10.30 -14.69
C ILE A 186 -5.76 10.95 -13.39
N VAL A 187 -4.55 11.53 -13.39
CA VAL A 187 -3.97 12.24 -12.23
C VAL A 187 -3.84 13.73 -12.50
N VAL A 188 -4.23 14.54 -11.51
CA VAL A 188 -4.08 16.00 -11.54
C VAL A 188 -2.71 16.38 -10.99
N ARG A 189 -1.94 17.16 -11.77
CA ARG A 189 -0.53 17.48 -11.45
C ARG A 189 -0.38 18.55 -10.38
N ASP A 190 -1.31 19.50 -10.34
CA ASP A 190 -1.28 20.63 -9.41
C ASP A 190 -2.44 20.52 -8.43
N PRO A 191 -2.17 20.44 -7.10
CA PRO A 191 -3.21 20.48 -6.09
C PRO A 191 -4.17 21.68 -6.23
N ARG A 192 -3.71 22.82 -6.76
CA ARG A 192 -4.56 23.99 -7.03
C ARG A 192 -5.55 23.74 -8.16
N GLU A 193 -5.13 22.99 -9.17
CA GLU A 193 -6.01 22.57 -10.25
C GLU A 193 -7.07 21.59 -9.74
N LEU A 194 -6.68 20.65 -8.87
CA LEU A 194 -7.61 19.71 -8.24
C LEU A 194 -8.68 20.46 -7.45
N MET A 195 -8.26 21.37 -6.55
CA MET A 195 -9.18 22.22 -5.78
C MET A 195 -10.11 23.05 -6.68
N ARG A 196 -9.63 23.52 -7.83
CA ARG A 196 -10.46 24.27 -8.80
C ARG A 196 -11.50 23.36 -9.45
N ARG A 197 -11.13 22.14 -9.85
CA ARG A 197 -12.04 21.16 -10.46
C ARG A 197 -13.13 20.73 -9.49
N GLU A 198 -12.77 20.41 -8.24
CA GLU A 198 -13.74 20.06 -7.18
C GLU A 198 -14.74 21.20 -6.92
N ARG A 199 -14.27 22.45 -6.83
CA ARG A 199 -15.17 23.62 -6.68
C ARG A 199 -16.13 23.77 -7.86
N GLN A 200 -15.67 23.50 -9.09
CA GLN A 200 -16.53 23.54 -10.26
C GLN A 200 -17.58 22.44 -10.21
N GLU A 201 -17.22 21.21 -9.88
CA GLU A 201 -18.19 20.10 -9.72
C GLU A 201 -19.23 20.38 -8.64
N ILE A 202 -18.84 20.94 -7.49
CA ILE A 202 -19.78 21.33 -6.43
C ILE A 202 -20.82 22.34 -6.94
N LEU A 203 -20.39 23.31 -7.75
CA LEU A 203 -21.28 24.29 -8.38
C LEU A 203 -22.21 23.65 -9.43
N PHE A 204 -21.72 22.67 -10.19
CA PHE A 204 -22.53 21.96 -11.19
C PHE A 204 -23.50 20.94 -10.57
N THR A 205 -23.18 20.37 -9.41
CA THR A 205 -23.99 19.36 -8.71
C THR A 205 -24.92 19.96 -7.64
N GLY A 206 -24.89 21.28 -7.44
CA GLY A 206 -25.76 22.00 -6.50
C GLY A 206 -25.40 21.81 -5.03
N GLY A 207 -24.17 21.40 -4.72
CA GLY A 207 -23.68 21.22 -3.35
C GLY A 207 -23.37 22.55 -2.68
N THR A 208 -23.91 22.80 -1.50
CA THR A 208 -23.57 23.98 -0.68
C THR A 208 -22.36 23.63 0.20
N LEU A 209 -21.29 24.44 0.16
CA LEU A 209 -20.20 24.36 1.14
C LEU A 209 -20.75 24.77 2.52
N LEU A 210 -20.73 23.84 3.48
CA LEU A 210 -20.91 24.13 4.91
C LEU A 210 -19.55 24.28 5.60
#